data_AF-A0A7C5WQQ8-F1
#
_entry.id   AF-A0A7C5WQQ8-F1
#
_cell.length_a   1.000
_cell.length_b   1.000
_cell.length_c   1.000
_cell.angle_alpha   90.00
_cell.angle_beta   90.00
_cell.angle_gamma   90.00
#
_symmetry.space_group_name_H-M   'P 1'
#
loop_
_entity.id
_entity.type
_entity.pdbx_description
1 polymer ?
#
loop_
_entity_poly.entity_id
_entity_poly.type
_entity_poly.pdbx_seq_one_letter_code
_entity_poly.pdbx_strand_id
1 'polypeptide(L)'
;MSAQNYILRDENSIYYECGYSCDNALYLKLGSEAFFITDSRYELDARENVQGADVIVDRNLAQQAANILNQNRIKKVTFDPNEWSVASFSLLSNNCHVEWIEHFAFSHQKRIIKTPKEQQLLAKAAIKGAKAFKKFIKTISKDGIGKDEYHLGDIVRRTMTYRGRYEV
;
A
#
# COMPACT_ATOMS: atom_id res chain seq x y z
N MET A 1 17.85 0.31 -19.62
CA MET A 1 17.88 0.75 -18.22
C MET A 1 18.30 -0.44 -17.38
N SER A 2 19.33 -0.33 -16.55
CA SER A 2 19.70 -1.42 -15.62
C SER A 2 18.52 -1.69 -14.70
N ALA A 3 18.18 -2.97 -14.51
CA ALA A 3 17.10 -3.35 -13.60
C ALA A 3 17.43 -2.85 -12.19
N GLN A 4 16.52 -2.09 -11.58
CA GLN A 4 16.77 -1.40 -10.31
C GLN A 4 16.37 -2.28 -9.13
N ASN A 5 17.24 -2.35 -8.12
CA ASN A 5 16.92 -3.02 -6.86
C ASN A 5 16.36 -1.99 -5.88
N TYR A 6 15.21 -2.27 -5.28
CA TYR A 6 14.62 -1.37 -4.29
C TYR A 6 13.75 -2.12 -3.28
N ILE A 7 13.58 -1.52 -2.11
CA ILE A 7 12.70 -2.01 -1.05
C ILE A 7 11.64 -0.96 -0.71
N LEU A 8 10.40 -1.41 -0.46
CA LEU A 8 9.27 -0.57 -0.07
C LEU A 8 8.65 -1.12 1.22
N ARG A 9 8.12 -0.20 2.04
CA ARG A 9 7.42 -0.49 3.29
C ARG A 9 6.04 0.16 3.37
N ASP A 10 5.83 1.30 2.71
CA ASP A 10 4.50 1.95 2.70
C ASP A 10 3.47 1.10 1.97
N GLU A 11 2.28 0.94 2.56
CA GLU A 11 1.20 0.10 2.01
C GLU A 11 0.82 0.51 0.59
N ASN A 12 0.74 1.81 0.31
CA ASN A 12 0.35 2.28 -1.02
C ASN A 12 1.47 2.08 -2.04
N SER A 13 2.73 2.19 -1.61
CA SER A 13 3.90 1.85 -2.42
C SER A 13 3.90 0.38 -2.81
N ILE A 14 3.64 -0.51 -1.85
CA ILE A 14 3.58 -1.96 -2.07
C ILE A 14 2.39 -2.32 -2.97
N TYR A 15 1.21 -1.77 -2.69
CA TYR A 15 0.00 -2.00 -3.50
C TYR A 15 0.21 -1.63 -4.97
N TYR A 16 0.91 -0.52 -5.24
CA TYR A 16 1.19 -0.09 -6.60
C TYR A 16 2.05 -1.09 -7.38
N GLU A 17 2.98 -1.78 -6.72
CA GLU A 17 3.89 -2.72 -7.37
C GLU A 17 3.25 -4.09 -7.62
N CYS A 18 2.42 -4.59 -6.70
CA CYS A 18 1.96 -5.98 -6.73
C CYS A 18 0.44 -6.18 -6.57
N GLY A 19 -0.35 -5.11 -6.52
CA GLY A 19 -1.82 -5.18 -6.46
C GLY A 19 -2.39 -5.59 -5.11
N TYR A 20 -1.54 -5.81 -4.09
CA TYR A 20 -1.93 -6.16 -2.73
C TYR A 20 -1.04 -5.44 -1.71
N SER A 21 -1.59 -5.13 -0.54
CA SER A 21 -0.85 -4.58 0.61
C SER A 21 -1.53 -4.96 1.91
N CYS A 22 -0.79 -4.90 3.02
CA CYS A 22 -1.31 -5.10 4.36
C CYS A 22 -0.47 -4.30 5.38
N ASP A 23 -0.92 -4.25 6.63
CA ASP A 23 -0.29 -3.43 7.68
C ASP A 23 1.14 -3.85 8.07
N ASN A 24 1.54 -5.07 7.69
CA ASN A 24 2.85 -5.62 7.97
C ASN A 24 3.39 -6.37 6.74
N ALA A 25 3.99 -5.61 5.83
CA ALA A 25 4.65 -6.15 4.66
C ALA A 25 5.95 -5.40 4.33
N LEU A 26 6.85 -6.10 3.65
CA LEU A 26 7.96 -5.52 2.90
C LEU A 26 7.88 -6.01 1.46
N TYR A 27 8.10 -5.12 0.52
CA TYR A 27 8.26 -5.48 -0.89
C TYR A 27 9.70 -5.25 -1.31
N LEU A 28 10.31 -6.27 -1.91
CA LEU A 28 11.69 -6.23 -2.37
C LEU A 28 11.75 -6.57 -3.85
N LYS A 29 12.18 -5.62 -4.69
CA LYS A 29 12.44 -5.84 -6.12
C LYS A 29 13.94 -6.01 -6.33
N LEU A 30 14.35 -7.15 -6.91
CA LEU A 30 15.73 -7.44 -7.27
C LEU A 30 15.82 -7.66 -8.78
N GLY A 31 16.01 -6.57 -9.52
CA GLY A 31 16.07 -6.62 -10.97
C GLY A 31 14.77 -7.13 -11.61
N SER A 32 14.75 -8.37 -12.10
CA SER A 32 13.55 -9.02 -12.63
C SER A 32 12.70 -9.69 -11.56
N GLU A 33 13.30 -10.09 -10.44
CA GLU A 33 12.64 -10.81 -9.35
C GLU A 33 11.97 -9.84 -8.37
N ALA A 34 10.93 -10.30 -7.69
CA ALA A 34 10.23 -9.54 -6.66
C ALA A 34 9.75 -10.46 -5.55
N PHE A 35 9.76 -9.94 -4.32
CA PHE A 35 9.35 -10.67 -3.12
C PHE A 35 8.40 -9.81 -2.31
N PHE A 36 7.28 -10.40 -1.88
CA PHE A 36 6.35 -9.82 -0.93
C PHE A 36 6.50 -10.61 0.38
N ILE A 37 7.04 -9.96 1.41
CA ILE A 37 7.33 -10.58 2.70
C ILE A 37 6.29 -10.09 3.70
N THR A 38 5.56 -11.01 4.32
CA THR A 38 4.55 -10.70 5.34
C THR A 38 4.52 -11.76 6.42
N ASP A 39 3.71 -11.56 7.46
CA ASP A 39 3.49 -12.56 8.51
C ASP A 39 2.27 -13.45 8.21
N SER A 40 2.11 -14.51 9.01
CA SER A 40 1.08 -15.52 8.79
C SER A 40 -0.37 -15.00 8.86
N ARG A 41 -0.63 -13.82 9.43
CA ARG A 41 -1.97 -13.22 9.46
C ARG A 41 -2.51 -12.95 8.06
N TYR A 42 -1.62 -12.64 7.13
CA TYR A 42 -1.97 -12.22 5.76
C TYR A 42 -1.64 -13.30 4.72
N GLU A 43 -1.17 -14.48 5.12
CA GLU A 43 -0.68 -15.50 4.18
C GLU A 43 -1.70 -15.85 3.09
N LEU A 44 -2.94 -16.17 3.49
CA LEU A 44 -3.99 -16.59 2.55
C LEU A 44 -4.27 -15.48 1.52
N ASP A 45 -4.56 -14.28 2.01
CA ASP A 45 -4.88 -13.12 1.19
C ASP A 45 -3.70 -12.73 0.28
N ALA A 46 -2.47 -12.76 0.80
CA ALA A 46 -1.27 -12.43 0.05
C ALA A 46 -1.04 -13.43 -1.09
N ARG A 47 -1.19 -14.74 -0.84
CA ARG A 47 -1.02 -15.77 -1.88
C ARG A 47 -2.07 -15.67 -2.99
N GLU A 48 -3.28 -15.20 -2.68
CA GLU A 48 -4.35 -15.04 -3.67
C GLU A 48 -4.20 -13.76 -4.49
N ASN A 49 -3.73 -12.67 -3.88
CA ASN A 49 -3.84 -11.33 -4.46
C ASN A 49 -2.52 -10.72 -4.93
N VAL A 50 -1.35 -11.15 -4.43
CA VAL A 50 -0.05 -10.62 -4.85
C VAL A 50 0.24 -11.04 -6.30
N GLN A 51 0.59 -10.06 -7.13
CA GLN A 51 0.90 -10.25 -8.54
C GLN A 51 2.36 -9.91 -8.82
N GLY A 52 3.04 -10.78 -9.59
CA GLY A 52 4.40 -10.50 -10.08
C GLY A 52 5.49 -10.51 -9.00
N ALA A 53 5.21 -11.08 -7.82
CA ALA A 53 6.16 -11.25 -6.73
C ALA A 53 5.91 -12.57 -5.97
N ASP A 54 6.98 -13.15 -5.43
CA ASP A 54 6.91 -14.36 -4.61
C ASP A 54 6.50 -14.00 -3.18
N VAL A 55 5.47 -14.69 -2.67
CA VAL A 55 4.98 -14.48 -1.30
C VAL A 55 5.81 -15.29 -0.32
N ILE A 56 6.47 -14.59 0.60
CA ILE A 56 7.28 -15.17 1.67
C ILE A 56 6.62 -14.85 3.01
N VAL A 57 6.38 -15.89 3.80
CA VAL A 57 5.74 -15.77 5.11
C VAL A 57 6.81 -15.95 6.19
N ASP A 58 7.07 -14.88 6.95
CA ASP A 58 8.04 -14.87 8.05
C ASP A 58 7.56 -13.94 9.18
N ARG A 59 7.93 -14.22 10.43
CA ARG A 59 7.63 -13.34 11.57
C ARG A 59 8.56 -12.13 11.63
N ASN A 60 9.78 -12.26 11.13
CA ASN A 60 10.79 -11.22 11.11
C ASN A 60 11.10 -10.80 9.66
N LEU A 61 10.24 -9.92 9.13
CA LEU A 61 10.32 -9.43 7.75
C LEU A 61 11.67 -8.78 7.43
N ALA A 62 12.23 -8.01 8.36
CA ALA A 62 13.51 -7.32 8.17
C ALA A 62 14.67 -8.31 8.04
N GLN A 63 14.72 -9.31 8.91
CA GLN A 63 15.73 -10.37 8.82
C GLN A 63 15.58 -11.18 7.53
N GLN A 64 14.34 -11.51 7.15
CA GLN A 64 14.08 -12.26 5.93
C GLN A 64 14.48 -11.47 4.67
N ALA A 65 14.18 -10.17 4.63
CA ALA A 65 14.66 -9.28 3.56
C ALA A 65 16.20 -9.24 3.50
N ALA A 66 16.88 -9.10 4.65
CA ALA A 66 18.34 -9.15 4.72
C ALA A 66 18.91 -10.48 4.22
N ASN A 67 18.29 -11.61 4.56
CA ASN A 67 18.68 -12.93 4.09
C ASN A 67 18.61 -13.03 2.56
N ILE A 68 17.51 -12.58 1.96
CA ILE A 68 17.32 -12.58 0.50
C ILE A 68 18.39 -11.71 -0.18
N LEU A 69 18.68 -10.52 0.38
CA LEU A 69 19.71 -9.62 -0.15
C LEU A 69 21.11 -10.26 -0.15
N ASN A 70 21.47 -10.91 0.97
CA ASN A 70 22.77 -11.57 1.13
C ASN A 70 22.89 -12.80 0.20
N GLN A 71 21.86 -13.63 0.12
CA GLN A 71 21.82 -14.83 -0.74
C GLN A 71 21.99 -14.46 -2.22
N ASN A 72 21.31 -13.39 -2.67
CA ASN A 72 21.39 -12.91 -4.05
C ASN A 72 22.61 -12.01 -4.32
N ARG A 73 23.49 -11.80 -3.32
CA ARG A 73 24.71 -10.99 -3.42
C ARG A 73 24.43 -9.57 -3.96
N ILE A 74 23.31 -9.00 -3.53
CA ILE A 74 22.90 -7.66 -3.93
C ILE A 74 23.87 -6.65 -3.33
N LYS A 75 24.38 -5.74 -4.16
CA LYS A 75 25.36 -4.73 -3.72
C LYS A 75 24.75 -3.39 -3.36
N LYS A 76 23.68 -3.01 -4.07
CA LYS A 76 23.02 -1.70 -3.95
C LYS A 76 21.51 -1.89 -3.93
N VAL A 77 20.83 -1.23 -3.00
CA VAL A 77 19.36 -1.21 -2.90
C VAL A 77 18.90 0.21 -2.67
N THR A 78 17.94 0.66 -3.47
CA THR A 78 17.26 1.95 -3.27
C THR A 78 16.15 1.83 -2.22
N PHE A 79 16.02 2.82 -1.35
CA PHE A 79 14.90 2.92 -0.41
C PHE A 79 14.47 4.38 -0.26
N ASP A 80 13.23 4.59 0.17
CA ASP A 80 12.72 5.93 0.52
C ASP A 80 12.86 6.15 2.04
N PRO A 81 13.71 7.05 2.51
CA PRO A 81 13.90 7.29 3.95
C PRO A 81 12.61 7.72 4.68
N ASN A 82 11.62 8.28 3.97
CA ASN A 82 10.35 8.67 4.58
C ASN A 82 9.48 7.48 4.98
N GLU A 83 9.73 6.29 4.44
CA GLU A 83 8.95 5.09 4.75
C GLU A 83 9.47 4.34 5.99
N TRP A 84 10.60 4.76 6.57
CA TRP A 84 11.29 4.01 7.62
C TRP A 84 11.55 4.84 8.87
N SER A 85 11.29 4.24 10.03
CA SER A 85 11.88 4.74 11.27
C SER A 85 13.34 4.29 11.37
N VAL A 86 14.17 5.07 12.05
CA VAL A 86 15.58 4.73 12.32
C VAL A 86 15.71 3.30 12.85
N ALA A 87 14.90 2.94 13.86
CA ALA A 87 14.93 1.61 14.45
C ALA A 87 14.57 0.50 13.44
N SER A 88 13.51 0.69 12.65
CA SER A 88 13.07 -0.30 11.68
C SER A 88 14.09 -0.51 10.55
N PHE A 89 14.76 0.56 10.13
CA PHE A 89 15.80 0.49 9.12
C PHE A 89 17.07 -0.16 9.66
N SER A 90 17.49 0.16 10.88
CA SER A 90 18.67 -0.47 11.52
C SER A 90 18.53 -1.98 11.66
N LEU A 91 17.33 -2.50 11.94
CA LEU A 91 17.08 -3.95 11.99
C LEU A 91 17.30 -4.64 10.64
N LEU A 92 17.11 -3.92 9.53
CA LEU A 92 17.37 -4.42 8.18
C LEU A 92 18.85 -4.21 7.80
N SER A 93 19.33 -2.98 7.90
CA SER A 93 20.63 -2.58 7.36
C SER A 93 21.80 -3.19 8.11
N ASN A 94 21.71 -3.43 9.42
CA ASN A 94 22.77 -4.07 10.20
C ASN A 94 22.94 -5.57 9.87
N ASN A 95 21.96 -6.20 9.23
CA ASN A 95 21.95 -7.63 8.94
C ASN A 95 22.30 -7.97 7.48
N CYS A 96 22.70 -6.98 6.67
CA CYS A 96 23.11 -7.20 5.29
C CYS A 96 24.27 -6.31 4.86
N HIS A 97 25.05 -6.76 3.89
CA HIS A 97 26.20 -6.01 3.35
C HIS A 97 25.83 -5.30 2.06
N VAL A 98 24.90 -4.35 2.17
CA VAL A 98 24.34 -3.59 1.04
C VAL A 98 24.65 -2.11 1.20
N GLU A 99 25.01 -1.45 0.10
CA GLU A 99 25.01 0.01 0.01
C GLU A 99 23.57 0.50 -0.20
N TRP A 100 23.05 1.22 0.79
CA TRP A 100 21.70 1.77 0.76
C TRP A 100 21.70 3.12 0.04
N ILE A 101 20.93 3.21 -1.04
CA ILE A 101 20.79 4.42 -1.84
C ILE A 101 19.49 5.12 -1.45
N GLU A 102 19.61 6.26 -0.78
CA GLU A 102 18.45 7.07 -0.42
C GLU A 102 17.81 7.68 -1.67
N HIS A 103 16.49 7.55 -1.77
CA HIS A 103 15.70 8.21 -2.80
C HIS A 103 14.34 8.63 -2.25
N PHE A 104 14.23 9.89 -1.85
CA PHE A 104 13.00 10.46 -1.29
C PHE A 104 11.84 10.42 -2.29
N ALA A 105 10.64 10.13 -1.80
CA ALA A 105 9.41 10.05 -2.57
C ALA A 105 9.49 9.06 -3.76
N PHE A 106 10.24 7.96 -3.61
CA PHE A 106 10.56 7.03 -4.70
C PHE A 106 9.31 6.46 -5.38
N SER A 107 8.41 5.89 -4.57
CA SER A 107 7.12 5.36 -5.05
C SER A 107 6.19 6.47 -5.55
N HIS A 108 6.20 7.64 -4.91
CA HIS A 108 5.34 8.75 -5.29
C HIS A 108 5.64 9.25 -6.70
N GLN A 109 6.92 9.26 -7.11
CA GLN A 109 7.31 9.64 -8.47
C GLN A 109 6.77 8.67 -9.51
N LYS A 110 6.68 7.37 -9.21
CA LYS A 110 6.02 6.40 -10.10
C LYS A 110 4.51 6.65 -10.18
N ARG A 111 3.90 7.01 -9.04
CA ARG A 111 2.45 7.16 -8.89
C ARG A 111 1.91 8.53 -9.28
N ILE A 112 2.77 9.51 -9.55
CA ILE A 112 2.32 10.88 -9.87
C ILE A 112 1.68 10.94 -11.26
N ILE A 113 2.19 10.19 -12.23
CA ILE A 113 1.64 10.09 -13.59
C ILE A 113 0.74 8.86 -13.66
N LYS A 114 -0.56 9.08 -13.88
CA LYS A 114 -1.58 8.02 -13.81
C LYS A 114 -1.70 7.34 -15.16
N THR A 115 -1.73 6.02 -15.15
CA THR A 115 -2.08 5.21 -16.31
C THR A 115 -3.53 5.47 -16.75
N PRO A 116 -3.89 5.18 -18.02
CA PRO A 116 -5.28 5.30 -18.47
C PRO A 116 -6.26 4.49 -17.61
N LYS A 117 -5.86 3.30 -17.13
CA LYS A 117 -6.67 2.48 -16.24
C LYS A 117 -6.92 3.16 -14.89
N GLU A 118 -5.90 3.76 -14.28
CA GLU A 118 -6.06 4.50 -13.02
C GLU A 118 -6.95 5.74 -13.20
N GLN A 119 -6.81 6.47 -14.31
CA GLN A 119 -7.69 7.61 -14.61
C GLN A 119 -9.15 7.19 -14.72
N GLN A 120 -9.44 6.05 -15.37
CA GLN A 120 -10.80 5.49 -15.44
C GLN A 120 -11.34 5.12 -14.05
N LEU A 121 -10.51 4.50 -13.20
CA LEU A 121 -10.90 4.16 -11.83
C LEU A 121 -11.20 5.42 -11.01
N LEU A 122 -10.35 6.45 -11.11
CA LEU A 122 -10.56 7.75 -10.46
C LEU A 122 -11.86 8.42 -10.93
N ALA A 123 -12.12 8.43 -12.24
CA ALA A 123 -13.36 8.97 -12.79
C ALA A 123 -14.59 8.21 -12.26
N LYS A 124 -14.53 6.87 -12.23
CA LYS A 124 -15.59 6.02 -11.68
C LYS A 124 -15.81 6.30 -10.19
N ALA A 125 -14.75 6.50 -9.41
CA ALA A 125 -14.83 6.87 -8.00
C ALA A 125 -15.49 8.24 -7.80
N ALA A 126 -15.11 9.25 -8.59
CA ALA A 126 -15.71 10.58 -8.55
C ALA A 126 -17.21 10.56 -8.87
N ILE A 127 -17.62 9.80 -9.90
CA ILE A 127 -19.05 9.62 -10.25
C ILE A 127 -19.82 8.95 -9.11
N LYS A 128 -19.27 7.89 -8.50
CA LYS A 128 -19.87 7.22 -7.34
C LYS A 128 -19.99 8.16 -6.15
N GLY A 129 -18.95 8.94 -5.86
CA GLY A 129 -18.95 9.96 -4.81
C GLY A 129 -20.03 11.02 -5.03
N ALA A 130 -20.14 11.57 -6.24
CA ALA A 130 -21.18 12.55 -6.59
C ALA A 130 -22.60 11.98 -6.43
N LYS A 131 -22.82 10.72 -6.82
CA LYS A 131 -24.11 10.04 -6.61
C LYS A 131 -24.43 9.85 -5.13
N ALA A 132 -23.45 9.43 -4.33
CA ALA A 132 -23.61 9.26 -2.89
C ALA A 132 -23.90 10.60 -2.20
N PHE A 133 -23.21 11.67 -2.60
CA PHE A 133 -23.43 13.01 -2.06
C PHE A 133 -24.83 13.54 -2.37
N LYS A 134 -25.34 13.34 -3.61
CA LYS A 134 -26.74 13.66 -3.95
C LYS A 134 -27.76 12.92 -3.08
N LYS A 135 -27.47 11.67 -2.69
CA LYS A 135 -28.31 10.91 -1.75
C LYS A 135 -28.26 11.52 -0.35
N PHE A 136 -27.08 11.88 0.13
CA PHE A 136 -26.89 12.50 1.43
C PHE A 136 -27.65 13.84 1.56
N ILE A 137 -27.61 14.70 0.54
CA ILE A 137 -28.38 15.97 0.52
C ILE A 137 -29.88 15.72 0.78
N LYS A 138 -30.45 14.68 0.16
CA LYS A 138 -31.87 14.32 0.36
C LYS A 138 -32.18 13.86 1.79
N THR A 139 -31.19 13.32 2.50
CA THR A 139 -31.32 12.94 3.91
C THR A 139 -31.24 14.17 4.80
N ILE A 140 -30.30 15.10 4.54
CA ILE A 140 -30.21 16.36 5.29
C ILE A 140 -31.52 17.15 5.22
N SER A 141 -32.10 17.27 4.02
CA SER A 141 -33.33 18.05 3.81
C SER A 141 -34.55 17.51 4.57
N LYS A 142 -34.50 16.28 5.07
CA LYS A 142 -35.58 15.66 5.85
C LYS A 142 -35.29 15.70 7.35
N ASP A 143 -34.11 15.21 7.74
CA ASP A 143 -33.80 14.87 9.14
C ASP A 143 -32.57 15.60 9.69
N GLY A 144 -31.88 16.41 8.87
CA GLY A 144 -30.61 17.05 9.21
C GLY A 144 -30.68 18.54 9.53
N ILE A 145 -31.82 19.20 9.31
CA ILE A 145 -31.96 20.65 9.58
C ILE A 145 -31.85 20.89 11.10
N GLY A 146 -30.98 21.83 11.50
CA GLY A 146 -30.75 22.19 12.91
C GLY A 146 -29.87 21.21 13.69
N LYS A 147 -29.31 20.18 13.02
CA LYS A 147 -28.34 19.26 13.61
C LYS A 147 -26.93 19.80 13.52
N ASP A 148 -26.08 19.44 14.48
CA ASP A 148 -24.65 19.77 14.46
C ASP A 148 -23.86 18.93 13.45
N GLU A 149 -22.62 19.34 13.18
CA GLU A 149 -21.75 18.65 12.22
C GLU A 149 -21.42 17.21 12.63
N TYR A 150 -21.37 16.90 13.93
CA TYR A 150 -21.13 15.53 14.41
C TYR A 150 -22.27 14.59 14.01
N HIS A 151 -23.50 15.06 14.19
CA HIS A 151 -24.70 14.33 13.81
C HIS A 151 -24.80 14.17 12.29
N LEU A 152 -24.51 15.24 11.53
CA LEU A 152 -24.45 15.17 10.06
C LEU A 152 -23.35 14.20 9.59
N GLY A 153 -22.19 14.19 10.24
CA GLY A 153 -21.10 13.25 9.97
C GLY A 153 -21.47 11.79 10.22
N ASP A 154 -22.28 11.51 11.24
CA ASP A 154 -22.84 10.18 11.48
C ASP A 154 -23.82 9.76 10.37
N ILE A 155 -24.70 10.68 9.95
CA ILE A 155 -25.61 10.44 8.81
C ILE A 155 -24.82 10.15 7.54
N VAL A 156 -23.74 10.89 7.24
CA VAL A 156 -22.85 10.60 6.10
C VAL A 156 -22.31 9.18 6.19
N ARG A 157 -21.75 8.78 7.34
CA ARG A 157 -21.18 7.44 7.52
C ARG A 157 -22.22 6.36 7.26
N ARG A 158 -23.42 6.46 7.82
CA ARG A 158 -24.49 5.47 7.64
C ARG A 158 -25.05 5.41 6.21
N THR A 159 -25.14 6.56 5.53
CA THR A 159 -25.87 6.67 4.26
C THR A 159 -25.00 6.57 3.01
N MET A 160 -23.73 6.99 3.12
CA MET A 160 -22.75 7.06 2.02
C MET A 160 -21.70 5.95 2.06
N THR A 161 -21.43 5.33 3.23
CA THR A 161 -20.53 4.17 3.28
C THR A 161 -21.34 2.89 3.09
N TYR A 162 -20.83 1.93 2.31
CA TYR A 162 -21.43 0.60 2.17
C TYR A 162 -21.14 -0.31 3.38
N ARG A 163 -20.65 0.24 4.50
CA ARG A 163 -20.38 -0.53 5.71
C ARG A 163 -21.71 -1.04 6.27
N GLY A 164 -22.00 -2.32 6.02
CA GLY A 164 -23.26 -2.98 6.38
C GLY A 164 -23.95 -3.74 5.24
N ARG A 165 -23.43 -3.73 4.01
CA ARG A 165 -23.82 -4.74 3.00
C ARG A 165 -22.77 -5.85 2.98
N TYR A 166 -23.19 -7.10 3.14
CA TYR A 166 -22.36 -8.23 2.73
C TYR A 166 -21.94 -8.00 1.28
N GLU A 167 -20.66 -8.19 0.99
CA GLU A 167 -20.20 -8.32 -0.39
C GLU A 167 -20.87 -9.59 -0.95
N VAL A 168 -21.74 -9.39 -1.93
CA VAL A 168 -22.33 -10.44 -2.77
C VAL A 168 -21.63 -10.44 -4.11
#